data_AF-A0A2L2YYQ9-F1
#
_entry.id   AF-A0A2L2YYQ9-F1
#
_cell.length_a   1.000
_cell.length_b   1.000
_cell.length_c   1.000
_cell.angle_alpha   90.00
_cell.angle_beta   90.00
_cell.angle_gamma   90.00
#
_symmetry.space_group_name_H-M   'P 1'
#
loop_
_entity.id
_entity.type
_entity.pdbx_description
1 polymer ?
#
loop_
_entity_poly.entity_id
_entity_poly.type
_entity_poly.pdbx_seq_one_letter_code
_entity_poly.pdbx_strand_id
1 'polypeptide(L)'
;RKFLNDPYVPKPCKVVCTSWKSHPFSKGSYTYIGLKSSQRDIELLATPIYSDPYHSKPALLFAGEATHPTFYSTTHGAYLSG
;
A
#
# COMPACT_ATOMS: atom_id res chain seq x y z
N ARG A 1 31.70 -2.39 6.38
CA ARG A 1 32.05 -1.88 7.73
C ARG A 1 32.67 -0.47 7.72
N LYS A 2 32.74 0.21 6.56
CA LYS A 2 33.34 1.55 6.45
C LYS A 2 32.59 2.66 7.20
N PHE A 3 31.26 2.54 7.36
CA PHE A 3 30.46 3.55 8.06
C PHE A 3 30.89 3.72 9.52
N LEU A 4 31.05 2.62 10.26
CA LEU A 4 31.46 2.65 11.67
C LEU A 4 32.98 2.65 11.88
N ASN A 5 33.77 2.34 10.83
CA ASN A 5 35.22 2.11 10.90
C ASN A 5 35.67 1.18 12.05
N ASP A 6 34.79 0.26 12.45
CA ASP A 6 35.01 -0.65 13.56
C ASP A 6 35.32 -2.07 13.04
N PRO A 7 36.50 -2.64 13.35
CA PRO A 7 36.87 -3.99 12.94
C PRO A 7 36.04 -5.08 13.65
N TYR A 8 35.44 -4.79 14.80
CA TYR A 8 34.75 -5.75 15.65
C TYR A 8 33.27 -5.97 15.33
N VAL A 9 32.67 -5.19 14.42
CA VAL A 9 31.30 -5.45 13.94
C VAL A 9 31.23 -6.92 13.50
N PRO A 10 30.37 -7.81 14.03
CA PRO A 10 30.38 -9.22 13.64
C PRO A 10 29.84 -9.43 12.21
N LYS A 11 30.00 -10.64 11.66
CA LYS A 11 29.28 -11.02 10.43
C LYS A 11 27.82 -11.34 10.81
N PRO A 12 26.82 -11.00 9.98
CA PRO A 12 25.44 -11.36 10.29
C PRO A 12 25.26 -12.88 10.29
N CYS A 13 24.56 -13.41 11.30
CA CYS A 13 24.25 -14.84 11.39
C CYS A 13 23.12 -15.25 10.44
N LYS A 14 22.18 -14.34 10.18
CA LYS A 14 21.05 -14.54 9.26
C LYS A 14 20.74 -13.23 8.57
N VAL A 15 20.43 -13.31 7.29
CA VAL A 15 20.01 -12.18 6.47
C VAL A 15 18.73 -12.58 5.76
N VAL A 16 17.72 -11.70 5.82
CA VAL A 16 16.49 -11.81 5.02
C VAL A 16 16.41 -10.58 4.16
N CYS A 17 16.25 -10.76 2.86
CA CYS A 17 16.08 -9.69 1.89
C CYS A 17 14.72 -9.84 1.22
N THR A 18 13.87 -8.82 1.33
CA THR A 18 12.53 -8.83 0.74
C THR A 18 12.55 -8.29 -0.68
N SER A 19 11.72 -8.85 -1.55
CA SER A 19 11.53 -8.34 -2.93
C SER A 19 10.05 -8.05 -3.19
N TRP A 20 9.53 -7.01 -2.54
CA TRP A 20 8.11 -6.63 -2.60
C TRP A 20 7.55 -6.46 -4.01
N LYS A 21 8.34 -5.83 -4.91
CA LYS A 21 7.94 -5.60 -6.30
C LYS A 21 7.66 -6.90 -7.08
N SER A 22 8.47 -7.94 -6.88
CA SER A 22 8.31 -9.23 -7.58
C SER A 22 7.39 -10.19 -6.82
N HIS A 23 7.06 -9.90 -5.56
CA HIS A 23 6.20 -10.75 -4.74
C HIS A 23 4.79 -10.86 -5.35
N PRO A 24 4.25 -12.07 -5.60
CA PRO A 24 3.05 -12.26 -6.40
C PRO A 24 1.79 -11.65 -5.80
N PHE A 25 1.71 -11.55 -4.47
CA PHE A 25 0.53 -11.03 -3.76
C PHE A 25 0.62 -9.55 -3.41
N SER A 26 1.80 -8.94 -3.53
CA SER A 26 2.01 -7.53 -3.15
C SER A 26 2.29 -6.65 -4.36
N LYS A 27 3.07 -7.15 -5.33
CA LYS A 27 3.42 -6.46 -6.59
C LYS A 27 4.03 -5.06 -6.42
N GLY A 28 4.48 -4.74 -5.20
CA GLY A 28 4.84 -3.40 -4.76
C GLY A 28 4.87 -3.35 -3.24
N SER A 29 5.26 -2.20 -2.69
CA SER A 29 5.28 -1.96 -1.24
C SER A 29 3.98 -1.32 -0.76
N TYR A 30 3.63 -0.17 -1.32
CA TYR A 30 2.47 0.64 -0.95
C TYR A 30 2.19 1.68 -2.03
N THR A 31 0.99 2.24 -2.01
CA THR A 31 0.54 3.28 -2.94
C THR A 31 1.34 4.56 -2.79
N TYR A 32 1.50 5.31 -3.87
CA TYR A 32 1.98 6.69 -3.86
C TYR A 32 1.32 7.46 -5.00
N ILE A 33 1.20 8.78 -4.86
CA ILE A 33 0.66 9.63 -5.92
C ILE A 33 1.78 9.92 -6.93
N GLY A 34 1.66 9.33 -8.11
CA GLY A 34 2.57 9.56 -9.24
C GLY A 34 2.48 10.96 -9.85
N LEU A 35 3.43 11.30 -10.72
CA LEU A 35 3.50 12.60 -11.40
C LEU A 35 2.23 12.96 -12.20
N LYS A 36 1.47 11.95 -12.64
CA LYS A 36 0.22 12.10 -13.42
C LYS A 36 -1.03 11.69 -12.63
N SER A 37 -0.87 11.53 -11.32
CA SER A 37 -1.95 11.12 -10.43
C SER A 37 -2.24 12.23 -9.43
N SER A 38 -3.38 12.12 -8.76
CA SER A 38 -3.79 13.05 -7.72
C SER A 38 -4.51 12.33 -6.60
N GLN A 39 -4.81 13.07 -5.53
CA GLN A 39 -5.63 12.59 -4.42
C GLN A 39 -6.99 12.05 -4.88
N ARG A 40 -7.52 12.59 -5.98
CA ARG A 40 -8.78 12.16 -6.56
C ARG A 40 -8.76 10.70 -6.99
N ASP A 41 -7.60 10.17 -7.41
CA ASP A 41 -7.48 8.78 -7.82
C ASP A 41 -7.68 7.82 -6.64
N ILE A 42 -7.19 8.19 -5.45
CA ILE A 42 -7.41 7.43 -4.21
C ILE A 42 -8.90 7.44 -3.83
N GLU A 43 -9.53 8.60 -3.90
CA GLU A 43 -10.97 8.73 -3.65
C GLU A 43 -11.82 7.95 -4.65
N LEU A 44 -11.40 7.92 -5.92
CA LEU A 44 -12.04 7.11 -6.97
C LEU A 44 -11.90 5.61 -6.66
N LEU A 45 -10.73 5.16 -6.22
CA LEU A 45 -10.52 3.76 -5.82
C LEU A 45 -11.42 3.33 -4.66
N ALA A 46 -11.78 4.25 -3.76
CA ALA A 46 -12.71 3.97 -2.66
C ALA A 46 -14.19 3.89 -3.09
N THR A 47 -14.52 4.28 -4.33
CA THR A 47 -15.92 4.33 -4.77
C THR A 47 -16.50 2.91 -4.97
N PRO A 48 -17.73 2.64 -4.46
CA PRO A 48 -18.39 1.37 -4.70
C PRO A 48 -18.84 1.22 -6.16
N ILE A 49 -18.94 -0.03 -6.61
CA ILE A 49 -19.54 -0.38 -7.91
C ILE A 49 -20.92 -1.00 -7.68
N TYR A 50 -21.92 -0.50 -8.40
CA TYR A 50 -23.29 -1.00 -8.40
C TYR A 50 -23.55 -1.82 -9.66
N SER A 51 -24.27 -2.93 -9.54
CA SER A 51 -24.69 -3.73 -10.69
C SER A 51 -25.74 -3.03 -11.55
N ASP A 52 -26.55 -2.18 -10.92
CA ASP A 52 -27.54 -1.31 -11.55
C ASP A 52 -27.50 0.05 -10.83
N PRO A 53 -27.48 1.19 -11.55
CA PRO A 53 -27.45 2.53 -10.94
C PRO A 53 -28.62 2.84 -9.99
N TYR A 54 -29.74 2.13 -10.13
CA TYR A 54 -30.94 2.30 -9.30
C TYR A 54 -30.95 1.39 -8.07
N HIS A 55 -29.96 0.49 -7.91
CA HIS A 55 -29.84 -0.32 -6.70
C HIS A 55 -29.30 0.50 -5.53
N SER A 56 -29.91 0.30 -4.36
CA SER A 56 -29.47 0.94 -3.12
C SER A 56 -28.26 0.27 -2.48
N LYS A 57 -27.92 -0.96 -2.88
CA LYS A 57 -26.79 -1.73 -2.33
C LYS A 57 -25.68 -1.89 -3.37
N PRO A 58 -24.42 -1.65 -3.01
CA PRO A 58 -23.30 -1.87 -3.91
C PRO A 58 -23.04 -3.36 -4.13
N ALA A 59 -22.61 -3.71 -5.33
CA ALA A 59 -22.21 -5.08 -5.69
C ALA A 59 -20.74 -5.35 -5.34
N LEU A 60 -19.89 -4.32 -5.36
CA LEU A 60 -18.48 -4.41 -4.99
C LEU A 60 -18.05 -3.18 -4.21
N LEU A 61 -17.29 -3.43 -3.15
CA LEU A 61 -16.68 -2.44 -2.27
C LEU A 61 -15.16 -2.62 -2.31
N PHE A 62 -14.43 -1.53 -2.11
CA PHE A 62 -12.97 -1.53 -2.06
C PHE A 62 -12.51 -0.95 -0.71
N ALA A 63 -11.50 -1.59 -0.13
CA ALA A 63 -10.87 -1.18 1.12
C ALA A 63 -9.37 -1.47 1.04
N GLY A 64 -8.61 -0.94 2.00
CA GLY A 64 -7.17 -1.09 2.10
C GLY A 64 -6.43 0.23 1.96
N GLU A 65 -5.10 0.20 2.14
CA GLU A 65 -4.28 1.42 2.22
C GLU A 65 -4.49 2.36 1.03
N ALA A 66 -4.67 1.82 -0.17
CA ALA A 66 -4.81 2.58 -1.41
C ALA A 66 -6.15 3.33 -1.56
N THR A 67 -7.05 3.22 -0.57
CA THR A 67 -8.41 3.75 -0.63
C THR A 67 -8.68 4.83 0.43
N HIS A 68 -7.77 5.03 1.40
CA HIS A 68 -7.97 6.05 2.43
C HIS A 68 -7.48 7.42 1.92
N PRO A 69 -8.31 8.47 1.90
CA PRO A 69 -7.93 9.75 1.29
C PRO A 69 -6.73 10.39 1.99
N THR A 70 -6.69 10.44 3.31
CA THR A 70 -5.61 11.13 4.04
C THR A 70 -4.42 10.22 4.41
N PHE A 71 -4.67 8.93 4.58
CA PHE A 71 -3.75 7.99 5.24
C PHE A 71 -3.37 6.82 4.34
N TYR A 72 -3.35 7.03 3.03
CA TYR A 72 -2.82 6.04 2.11
C TYR A 72 -1.34 5.72 2.43
N SER A 73 -0.87 4.57 1.99
CA SER A 73 0.45 3.99 2.31
C SER A 73 0.67 3.58 3.77
N THR A 74 -0.34 3.65 4.64
CA THR A 74 -0.19 3.35 6.08
C THR A 74 -1.05 2.17 6.52
N THR A 75 -0.61 1.50 7.58
CA THR A 75 -1.39 0.42 8.22
C THR A 75 -2.68 0.94 8.86
N HIS A 76 -2.67 2.11 9.51
CA HIS A 76 -3.90 2.65 10.10
C HIS A 76 -4.89 3.13 9.04
N GLY A 77 -4.43 3.61 7.88
CA GLY A 77 -5.31 3.92 6.75
C GLY A 77 -5.99 2.66 6.20
N ALA A 78 -5.25 1.56 6.09
CA ALA A 78 -5.83 0.25 5.75
C ALA A 78 -6.86 -0.19 6.79
N TYR A 79 -6.59 -0.02 8.08
CA TYR A 79 -7.53 -0.34 9.16
C TYR A 79 -8.81 0.51 9.09
N LEU A 80 -8.69 1.82 8.89
CA LEU A 80 -9.82 2.75 8.89
C LEU A 80 -10.71 2.63 7.63
N SER A 81 -10.19 2.06 6.55
CA SER A 81 -10.94 1.89 5.29
C SER A 81 -11.77 0.60 5.23
N GLY A 82 -11.56 -0.35 6.16
CA GLY A 82 -12.29 -1.61 6.24
C GLY A 82 -13.31 -1.62 7.36
#